data_AF-A0A699V1H5-F1
#
_entry.id   AF-A0A699V1H5-F1
#
_cell.length_a   1.000
_cell.length_b   1.000
_cell.length_c   1.000
_cell.angle_alpha   90.00
_cell.angle_beta   90.00
_cell.angle_gamma   90.00
#
_symmetry.space_group_name_H-M   'P 1'
#
loop_
_entity.id
_entity.type
_entity.pdbx_description
1 polymer ?
#
loop_
_entity_poly.entity_id
_entity_poly.type
_entity_poly.pdbx_seq_one_letter_code
_entity_poly.pdbx_strand_id
1 'polypeptide(L)'
;HITKCPAESQVEFASSMLQGRALTWWNTLVQTRGREAAIAQSWEDFKKLLIEEYCLDDEVEKLESEFWNYKMVGSDIDGYTARFHELARNRGRDDRNKRQRTGSNFAMTTPDQGQGQRQYAGQHP
;
A
#
# COMPACT_ATOMS: atom_id res chain seq x y z
N HIS A 1 31.47 16.58 7.74
CA HIS A 1 32.81 15.96 7.81
C HIS A 1 32.65 14.56 8.38
N ILE A 2 32.86 13.51 7.58
CA ILE A 2 32.98 12.14 8.11
C ILE A 2 34.43 12.05 8.58
N THR A 3 34.66 12.23 9.88
CA THR A 3 35.95 11.98 10.49
C THR A 3 36.28 10.51 10.30
N LYS A 4 37.34 10.20 9.53
CA LYS A 4 37.89 8.85 9.49
C LYS A 4 38.38 8.51 10.90
N CYS A 5 37.58 7.76 11.65
CA CYS A 5 37.99 7.18 12.93
C CYS A 5 38.72 5.87 12.64
N PRO A 6 39.99 5.72 13.09
CA PRO A 6 40.69 4.43 13.07
C PRO A 6 39.89 3.38 13.84
N ALA A 7 39.94 2.13 13.39
CA ALA A 7 39.16 1.03 13.98
C ALA A 7 39.47 0.87 15.47
N GLU A 8 40.74 1.03 15.87
CA GLU A 8 41.18 0.94 17.26
C GLU A 8 40.57 2.00 18.20
N SER A 9 40.13 3.15 17.69
CA SER A 9 39.60 4.25 18.51
C SER A 9 38.07 4.39 18.42
N GLN A 10 37.39 3.52 17.68
CA GLN A 10 35.95 3.63 17.43
C GLN A 10 35.14 3.51 18.72
N VAL A 11 35.46 2.53 19.58
CA VAL A 11 34.74 2.31 20.84
C VAL A 11 34.97 3.49 21.79
N GLU A 12 36.20 3.96 21.92
CA GLU A 12 36.53 5.11 22.77
C GLU A 12 35.76 6.35 22.34
N PHE A 13 35.82 6.68 21.04
CA PHE A 13 35.11 7.82 20.48
C PHE A 13 33.59 7.69 20.68
N ALA A 14 33.00 6.56 20.30
CA ALA A 14 31.56 6.35 20.45
C ALA A 14 31.11 6.42 21.92
N SER A 15 31.89 5.84 22.82
CA SER A 15 31.58 5.87 24.25
C SER A 15 31.62 7.28 24.83
N SER A 16 32.51 8.14 24.33
CA SER A 16 32.59 9.56 24.73
C SER A 16 31.36 10.37 24.32
N MET A 17 30.61 9.89 23.32
CA MET A 17 29.39 10.51 22.82
C MET A 17 28.14 10.06 23.59
N LEU A 18 28.23 9.06 24.46
CA LEU A 18 27.10 8.58 25.25
C LEU A 18 26.66 9.62 26.28
N GLN A 19 25.35 9.73 26.48
CA GLN A 19 24.74 10.69 27.41
C GLN A 19 23.64 10.01 28.24
N GLY A 20 23.29 10.62 29.38
CA GLY A 20 22.20 10.17 30.24
C GLY A 20 22.34 8.71 30.67
N ARG A 21 21.26 7.92 30.49
CA ARG A 21 21.20 6.50 30.87
C ARG A 21 22.28 5.65 30.19
N ALA A 22 22.60 5.96 28.93
CA ALA A 22 23.63 5.23 28.18
C ALA A 22 25.03 5.46 28.74
N LEU A 23 25.33 6.69 29.20
CA LEU A 23 26.59 6.98 29.87
C LEU A 23 26.68 6.24 31.23
N THR A 24 25.59 6.21 32.00
CA THR A 24 25.54 5.47 33.27
C THR A 24 25.79 3.98 33.06
N TRP A 25 25.12 3.38 32.07
CA TRP A 25 25.32 1.99 31.68
C TRP A 25 26.79 1.71 31.28
N TRP A 26 27.36 2.54 30.41
CA TRP A 26 28.75 2.38 29.98
C TRP A 26 29.73 2.47 31.16
N ASN A 27 29.51 3.40 32.09
CA ASN A 27 30.33 3.52 33.29
C ASN A 27 30.25 2.27 34.19
N THR A 28 29.09 1.63 34.29
CA THR A 28 28.93 0.35 35.00
C THR A 28 29.68 -0.77 34.29
N LEU A 29 29.62 -0.82 32.95
CA LEU A 29 30.35 -1.79 32.15
C LEU A 29 31.87 -1.63 32.33
N VAL A 30 32.36 -0.39 32.28
CA VAL A 30 33.77 -0.03 32.52
C VAL A 30 34.21 -0.40 33.93
N GLN A 31 33.37 -0.18 34.94
CA GLN A 31 33.67 -0.58 36.32
C GLN A 31 33.77 -2.11 36.47
N THR A 32 32.95 -2.85 35.72
CA THR A 32 32.87 -4.31 35.82
C THR A 32 34.02 -4.99 35.06
N ARG A 33 34.37 -4.48 33.87
CA ARG A 33 35.38 -5.09 32.99
C ARG A 33 36.76 -4.45 33.11
N GLY A 34 36.84 -3.24 33.66
CA GLY A 34 38.01 -2.37 33.61
C GLY A 34 38.03 -1.52 32.33
N ARG A 35 38.54 -0.29 32.44
CA ARG A 35 38.57 0.69 31.33
C ARG A 35 39.31 0.17 30.11
N GLU A 36 40.52 -0.34 30.29
CA GLU A 36 41.35 -0.83 29.18
C GLU A 36 40.66 -1.97 28.43
N ALA A 37 40.10 -2.95 29.15
CA ALA A 37 39.39 -4.07 28.54
C ALA A 37 38.07 -3.63 27.87
N ALA A 38 37.37 -2.65 28.45
CA ALA A 38 36.16 -2.09 27.86
C ALA A 38 36.45 -1.27 26.61
N ILE A 39 37.57 -0.54 26.53
CA ILE A 39 37.93 0.23 25.32
C ILE A 39 38.53 -0.69 24.24
N ALA A 40 39.32 -1.69 24.63
CA ALA A 40 39.97 -2.61 23.71
C ALA A 40 39.02 -3.64 23.05
N GLN A 41 37.73 -3.65 23.43
CA GLN A 41 36.75 -4.53 22.79
C GLN A 41 36.58 -4.18 21.31
N SER A 42 36.16 -5.16 20.51
CA SER A 42 35.91 -4.90 19.09
C SER A 42 34.70 -3.98 18.91
N TRP A 43 34.68 -3.21 17.81
CA TRP A 43 33.53 -2.39 17.46
C TRP A 43 32.23 -3.20 17.32
N GLU A 44 32.33 -4.43 16.81
CA GLU A 44 31.18 -5.32 16.65
C GLU A 44 30.62 -5.76 18.01
N ASP A 45 31.47 -6.11 18.97
CA ASP A 45 31.04 -6.47 20.32
C ASP A 45 30.41 -5.28 21.04
N PHE A 46 30.98 -4.08 20.89
CA PHE A 46 30.41 -2.86 21.45
C PHE A 46 29.01 -2.57 20.92
N LYS A 47 28.80 -2.68 19.60
CA LYS A 47 27.47 -2.52 18.98
C LYS A 47 26.49 -3.57 19.49
N LYS A 48 26.94 -4.83 19.62
CA LYS A 48 26.11 -5.91 20.14
C LYS A 48 25.63 -5.61 21.56
N LEU A 49 26.50 -5.12 22.45
CA LEU A 49 26.12 -4.73 23.81
C LEU A 49 25.12 -3.56 23.83
N LEU A 50 25.26 -2.59 22.93
CA LEU A 50 24.28 -1.50 22.80
C LEU A 50 22.92 -2.01 22.33
N ILE A 51 22.90 -2.93 21.37
CA ILE A 51 21.66 -3.56 20.88
C ILE A 51 21.03 -4.38 22.01
N GLU A 52 21.78 -5.21 22.72
CA GLU A 52 21.25 -5.99 23.84
C GLU A 52 20.66 -5.11 24.97
N GLU A 53 21.27 -3.96 25.27
CA GLU A 53 20.79 -3.06 26.32
C GLU A 53 19.56 -2.23 25.89
N TYR A 54 19.50 -1.78 24.62
CA TYR A 54 18.53 -0.77 24.16
C TYR A 54 17.57 -1.24 23.06
N CYS A 55 17.94 -2.27 22.31
CA CYS A 55 17.15 -2.87 21.25
C CYS A 55 16.86 -4.32 21.62
N LEU A 56 16.05 -4.51 22.67
CA LEU A 56 15.56 -5.83 23.05
C LEU A 56 14.89 -6.48 21.82
N ASP A 57 15.24 -7.75 21.56
CA ASP A 57 14.68 -8.51 20.44
C ASP A 57 13.14 -8.48 20.45
N ASP A 58 12.53 -8.47 21.64
CA ASP A 58 11.09 -8.35 21.86
C ASP A 58 10.49 -7.04 21.29
N GLU A 59 11.21 -5.90 21.42
CA GLU A 59 10.75 -4.61 20.90
C GLU A 59 10.89 -4.56 19.36
N VAL A 60 11.91 -5.22 18.82
CA VAL A 60 12.09 -5.37 17.37
C VAL A 60 10.99 -6.28 16.80
N GLU A 61 10.74 -7.44 17.40
CA GLU A 61 9.67 -8.37 17.01
C GLU A 61 8.28 -7.73 17.10
N LYS A 62 8.06 -6.92 18.13
CA LYS A 62 6.83 -6.15 18.29
C LYS A 62 6.68 -5.11 17.18
N LEU A 63 7.72 -4.33 16.87
CA LEU A 63 7.70 -3.38 15.76
C LEU A 63 7.50 -4.07 14.40
N GLU A 64 8.12 -5.23 14.18
CA GLU A 64 7.91 -6.04 12.98
C GLU A 64 6.46 -6.52 12.87
N SER A 65 5.89 -7.00 13.98
CA SER A 65 4.49 -7.43 14.07
C SER A 65 3.52 -6.27 13.83
N GLU A 66 3.77 -5.11 14.46
CA GLU A 66 3.01 -3.88 14.22
C GLU A 66 3.10 -3.44 12.76
N PHE A 67 4.30 -3.46 12.16
CA PHE A 67 4.51 -3.10 10.76
C PHE A 67 3.76 -4.04 9.80
N TRP A 68 3.83 -5.35 10.05
CA TRP A 68 3.10 -6.34 9.26
C TRP A 68 1.59 -6.15 9.35
N ASN A 69 1.08 -5.91 10.56
CA ASN A 69 -0.34 -5.63 10.80
C ASN A 69 -0.77 -4.28 10.21
N TYR A 70 0.10 -3.26 10.26
CA TYR A 70 -0.18 -1.93 9.73
C TYR A 70 -0.35 -1.91 8.22
N LYS A 71 0.32 -2.82 7.49
CA LYS A 71 0.16 -2.95 6.05
C LYS A 71 -1.16 -3.65 5.63
N MET A 72 -1.83 -4.35 6.54
CA MET A 72 -2.96 -5.24 6.22
C MET A 72 -4.36 -4.72 6.59
N VAL A 73 -4.48 -3.67 7.42
CA VAL A 73 -5.81 -3.15 7.82
C VAL A 73 -6.40 -2.15 6.80
N GLY A 74 -5.60 -1.66 5.86
CA GLY A 74 -6.01 -0.72 4.81
C GLY A 74 -6.30 -1.34 3.45
N SER A 75 -6.00 -2.62 3.25
CA SER A 75 -6.32 -3.30 2.00
C SER A 75 -7.78 -3.74 2.01
N ASP A 76 -8.67 -2.77 1.80
CA ASP A 76 -9.89 -2.96 0.99
C ASP A 76 -9.53 -3.40 -0.44
N ILE A 77 -8.46 -4.18 -0.64
CA ILE A 77 -8.06 -4.76 -1.92
C ILE A 77 -9.17 -5.71 -2.33
N ASP A 78 -9.73 -6.49 -1.40
CA ASP A 78 -10.82 -7.40 -1.70
C ASP A 78 -12.10 -6.65 -2.07
N GLY A 79 -12.48 -5.59 -1.36
CA GLY A 79 -13.66 -4.79 -1.71
C GLY A 79 -13.46 -3.93 -2.95
N TYR A 80 -12.27 -3.36 -3.16
CA TYR A 80 -11.91 -2.64 -4.38
C TYR A 80 -11.90 -3.57 -5.60
N THR A 81 -11.34 -4.77 -5.46
CA THR A 81 -11.32 -5.81 -6.50
C THR A 81 -12.74 -6.29 -6.80
N ALA A 82 -13.56 -6.52 -5.77
CA ALA A 82 -14.96 -6.90 -5.92
C ALA A 82 -15.77 -5.81 -6.67
N ARG A 83 -15.64 -4.55 -6.26
CA ARG A 83 -16.30 -3.39 -6.90
C ARG A 83 -15.83 -3.20 -8.34
N PHE A 84 -14.53 -3.36 -8.61
CA PHE A 84 -13.98 -3.27 -9.95
C PHE A 84 -14.58 -4.34 -10.87
N HIS A 85 -14.65 -5.60 -10.41
CA HIS A 85 -15.27 -6.69 -11.16
C HIS A 85 -16.78 -6.47 -11.40
N GLU A 86 -17.50 -5.93 -10.42
CA GLU A 86 -18.91 -5.57 -10.57
C GLU A 86 -19.11 -4.51 -11.67
N LEU A 87 -18.32 -3.43 -11.63
CA LEU A 87 -18.37 -2.35 -12.61
C LEU A 87 -18.01 -2.83 -14.02
N ALA A 88 -17.00 -3.69 -14.15
CA ALA A 88 -16.61 -4.29 -15.42
C ALA A 88 -17.72 -5.18 -16.01
N ARG A 89 -18.42 -5.94 -15.17
CA ARG A 89 -19.55 -6.79 -15.58
C ARG A 89 -20.77 -5.97 -16.03
N ASN A 90 -21.01 -4.81 -15.41
CA ASN A 90 -22.16 -3.96 -15.74
C ASN A 90 -21.97 -3.17 -17.04
N ARG A 91 -20.74 -2.71 -17.33
CA ARG A 91 -20.43 -2.03 -18.62
C ARG A 91 -20.78 -2.89 -19.84
N GLY A 92 -20.55 -4.20 -19.79
CA GLY A 92 -20.89 -5.11 -20.90
C GLY A 92 -22.40 -5.40 -21.06
N ARG A 93 -23.23 -5.10 -20.05
CA ARG A 93 -24.69 -5.27 -20.12
C ARG A 93 -25.38 -4.09 -20.79
N ASP A 94 -24.93 -2.87 -20.53
CA ASP A 94 -25.52 -1.66 -21.12
C ASP A 94 -25.35 -1.64 -22.64
N ASP A 95 -24.19 -2.05 -23.16
CA ASP A 95 -23.95 -2.15 -24.60
C ASP A 95 -24.83 -3.21 -25.28
N ARG A 96 -25.16 -4.30 -24.59
CA ARG A 96 -26.05 -5.37 -25.08
C ARG A 96 -27.52 -4.94 -25.08
N ASN A 97 -27.96 -4.26 -24.02
CA ASN A 97 -29.32 -3.78 -23.87
C ASN A 97 -29.64 -2.65 -24.90
N LYS A 98 -28.65 -1.82 -25.23
CA LYS A 98 -28.78 -0.77 -26.27
C LYS A 98 -28.94 -1.34 -27.68
N ARG A 99 -28.28 -2.46 -27.99
CA ARG A 99 -28.43 -3.18 -29.28
C ARG A 99 -29.82 -3.80 -29.44
N GLN A 100 -30.39 -4.39 -28.40
CA GLN A 100 -31.75 -4.95 -28.45
C GLN A 100 -32.84 -3.87 -28.63
N ARG A 101 -32.68 -2.70 -28.00
CA ARG A 101 -33.68 -1.61 -28.08
C ARG A 101 -33.73 -0.89 -29.43
N THR A 102 -32.60 -0.86 -30.16
CA THR A 102 -32.53 -0.25 -31.51
C THR A 102 -33.06 -1.19 -32.60
N GLY A 103 -33.08 -2.52 -32.35
CA GLY A 103 -33.59 -3.51 -33.29
C GLY A 103 -35.12 -3.67 -33.32
N SER A 104 -35.88 -3.02 -32.42
CA SER A 104 -37.33 -3.26 -32.27
C SER A 104 -38.24 -2.22 -32.97
N ASN A 105 -37.69 -1.19 -33.63
CA ASN A 105 -38.49 -0.07 -34.18
C ASN A 105 -38.61 -0.05 -35.71
N PHE A 106 -38.29 -1.14 -36.42
CA PHE A 106 -38.49 -1.24 -37.88
C PHE A 106 -39.44 -2.39 -38.21
N ALA A 107 -40.75 -2.17 -38.05
CA ALA A 107 -41.76 -3.00 -38.70
C ALA A 107 -42.87 -2.07 -39.24
N MET A 108 -42.90 -1.96 -40.57
CA MET A 108 -43.88 -1.18 -41.33
C MET A 108 -45.31 -1.61 -40.99
N THR A 109 -46.13 -0.63 -40.63
CA THR A 109 -47.59 -0.73 -40.74
C THR A 109 -47.98 -0.67 -42.23
N THR A 110 -48.65 -1.70 -42.71
CA THR A 110 -49.71 -1.69 -43.75
C THR A 110 -50.20 -3.12 -43.98
N PRO A 111 -51.38 -3.36 -44.58
CA PRO A 111 -52.47 -2.44 -44.97
C PRO A 111 -53.85 -2.89 -44.47
N ASP A 112 -54.89 -2.05 -44.57
CA ASP A 112 -56.27 -2.55 -44.56
C ASP A 112 -57.12 -1.87 -45.65
N GLN A 113 -57.82 -2.68 -46.44
CA GLN A 113 -58.67 -2.32 -47.57
C GLN A 113 -60.14 -2.33 -47.15
N GLY A 114 -60.89 -1.27 -47.46
CA GLY A 114 -62.36 -1.22 -47.32
C GLY A 114 -63.00 -0.19 -48.26
N GLN A 115 -64.06 -0.57 -48.98
CA GLN A 115 -64.53 -0.05 -50.27
C GLN A 115 -65.55 1.14 -50.25
N GLY A 116 -65.65 1.84 -51.40
CA GLY A 116 -66.86 2.52 -51.95
C GLY A 116 -67.03 4.02 -51.61
N GLN A 117 -67.46 4.97 -52.46
CA GLN A 117 -68.16 5.02 -53.76
C GLN A 117 -67.96 6.39 -54.47
N ARG A 118 -67.83 6.35 -55.81
CA ARG A 118 -68.36 7.22 -56.91
C ARG A 118 -68.29 8.78 -56.96
N GLN A 119 -67.79 9.22 -58.14
CA GLN A 119 -68.18 10.35 -59.05
C GLN A 119 -67.89 11.81 -58.59
N TYR A 120 -67.31 12.72 -59.40
CA TYR A 120 -67.80 13.32 -60.65
C TYR A 120 -66.67 13.91 -61.55
N ALA A 121 -67.04 14.28 -62.78
CA ALA A 121 -66.24 14.76 -63.92
C ALA A 121 -65.63 16.17 -63.81
N GLY A 122 -64.62 16.47 -64.64
CA GLY A 122 -64.14 17.84 -64.94
C GLY A 122 -62.89 17.90 -65.84
N GLN A 123 -62.94 18.74 -66.87
CA GLN A 123 -62.07 18.92 -68.05
C GLN A 123 -60.71 19.65 -67.87
N HIS A 124 -59.72 19.28 -68.72
CA HIS A 124 -58.67 20.08 -69.43
C HIS A 124 -57.67 20.97 -68.63
N PRO A 125 -56.55 21.48 -69.22
CA PRO A 125 -56.18 21.65 -70.65
C PRO A 125 -55.25 20.58 -71.24
#